data_AF-A0A1I7RV60-F1
#
_entry.id   AF-A0A1I7RV60-F1
#
_cell.length_a   1.000
_cell.length_b   1.000
_cell.length_c   1.000
_cell.angle_alpha   90.00
_cell.angle_beta   90.00
_cell.angle_gamma   90.00
#
_symmetry.space_group_name_H-M   'P 1'
#
loop_
_entity.id
_entity.type
_entity.pdbx_description
1 polymer ?
#
loop_
_entity_poly.entity_id
_entity_poly.type
_entity_poly.pdbx_seq_one_letter_code
_entity_poly.pdbx_strand_id
1 'polypeptide(L)'
;MLCQRILRPLKITITPIRDQQRLAERPFGRFVSFYVQLIPGPYDPILKWPFQDTITLILYDQNKNATSRMDYRFELNPSHEVVDDSFVGRPKADKPNGWLGTDSFVEIENILTDGDYLVNETVYFGVCIST
;
A
#
# COMPACT_ATOMS: atom_id res chain seq x y z
N MET A 1 -6.58 -19.93 18.45
CA MET A 1 -5.50 -18.93 18.37
C MET A 1 -6.11 -17.61 17.95
N LEU A 2 -6.23 -16.65 18.88
CA LEU A 2 -6.78 -15.33 18.58
C LEU A 2 -5.74 -14.52 17.79
N CYS A 3 -6.05 -14.20 16.53
CA CYS A 3 -5.39 -13.14 15.79
C CYS A 3 -5.74 -11.81 16.48
N GLN A 4 -4.88 -11.35 17.39
CA GLN A 4 -5.00 -10.02 17.98
C GLN A 4 -4.71 -8.99 16.90
N ARG A 5 -5.79 -8.51 16.29
CA ARG A 5 -5.79 -7.48 15.26
C ARG A 5 -5.41 -6.15 15.93
N ILE A 6 -4.12 -5.84 15.95
CA ILE A 6 -3.63 -4.53 16.37
C ILE A 6 -4.01 -3.52 15.28
N LEU A 7 -5.18 -2.91 15.41
CA LEU A 7 -5.58 -1.77 14.60
C LEU A 7 -4.85 -0.52 15.11
N ARG A 8 -3.57 -0.35 14.74
CA ARG A 8 -2.98 0.99 14.74
C ARG A 8 -3.45 1.70 13.48
N PRO A 9 -3.89 2.97 13.55
CA PRO A 9 -4.20 3.73 12.36
C PRO A 9 -2.93 3.84 11.51
N LEU A 10 -2.90 3.12 10.39
CA LEU A 10 -1.90 3.34 9.36
C LEU A 10 -2.13 4.76 8.84
N LYS A 11 -1.15 5.65 9.01
CA LYS A 11 -1.24 7.01 8.48
C LYS A 11 -1.03 6.94 6.97
N ILE A 12 -2.11 6.68 6.24
CA ILE A 12 -2.14 6.76 4.78
C ILE A 12 -2.08 8.24 4.42
N THR A 13 -0.96 8.67 3.84
CA THR A 13 -0.80 10.03 3.35
C THR A 13 -1.06 10.01 1.85
N ILE A 14 -2.24 10.48 1.43
CA ILE A 14 -2.54 10.71 0.02
C ILE A 14 -1.94 12.07 -0.34
N THR A 15 -0.68 12.06 -0.80
CA THR A 15 -0.04 13.26 -1.35
C THR A 15 -0.42 13.42 -2.81
N PRO A 16 -1.01 14.56 -3.22
CA PRO A 16 -1.03 14.93 -4.64
C PRO A 16 0.43 14.99 -5.11
N ILE A 17 0.75 14.28 -6.20
CA ILE A 17 2.10 14.32 -6.79
C ILE A 17 2.37 15.77 -7.22
N ARG A 18 3.27 16.47 -6.50
CA ARG A 18 3.59 17.89 -6.75
C ARG A 18 4.64 18.10 -7.84
N ASP A 19 5.29 17.04 -8.30
CA ASP A 19 6.32 17.13 -9.34
C ASP A 19 5.69 17.05 -10.74
N GLN A 20 5.18 18.20 -11.20
CA GLN A 20 4.54 18.33 -12.51
C GLN A 20 5.48 18.05 -13.71
N GLN A 21 6.80 18.06 -13.51
CA GLN A 21 7.78 17.93 -14.60
C GLN A 21 8.02 16.50 -15.10
N ARG A 22 7.53 15.46 -14.39
CA ARG A 22 7.62 14.04 -14.82
C ARG A 22 6.32 13.47 -15.39
N LEU A 23 5.27 14.31 -15.55
CA LEU A 23 3.89 13.87 -15.79
C LEU A 23 3.47 13.71 -17.27
N ALA A 24 4.34 13.97 -18.25
CA ALA A 24 3.93 13.95 -19.66
C ALA A 24 3.58 12.54 -20.21
N GLU A 25 3.93 11.46 -19.50
CA GLU A 25 3.76 10.08 -19.98
C GLU A 25 2.95 9.17 -19.06
N ARG A 26 2.48 9.69 -17.91
CA ARG A 26 1.70 8.89 -16.94
C ARG A 26 0.20 9.17 -17.16
N PRO A 27 -0.67 8.15 -17.19
CA PRO A 27 -2.12 8.34 -17.30
C PRO A 27 -2.69 8.92 -16.00
N PHE A 28 -2.45 10.22 -15.79
CA PHE A 28 -2.95 10.98 -14.66
C PHE A 28 -4.47 10.97 -14.67
N GLY A 29 -5.08 10.66 -13.52
CA GLY A 29 -6.54 10.66 -13.36
C GLY A 29 -7.26 9.41 -13.87
N ARG A 30 -6.54 8.37 -14.33
CA ARG A 30 -7.15 7.08 -14.69
C ARG A 30 -7.03 6.02 -13.60
N PHE A 31 -5.92 6.02 -12.86
CA PHE A 31 -5.63 5.02 -11.83
C PHE A 31 -5.49 5.66 -10.45
N VAL A 32 -5.82 4.89 -9.42
CA VAL A 32 -5.34 5.13 -8.06
C VAL A 32 -3.95 4.53 -7.94
N SER A 33 -2.99 5.32 -7.47
CA SER A 33 -1.66 4.84 -7.09
C SER A 33 -1.63 4.52 -5.60
N PHE A 34 -1.00 3.41 -5.21
CA PHE A 34 -0.94 2.99 -3.80
C PHE A 34 0.49 2.63 -3.42
N TYR A 35 1.01 3.33 -2.41
CA TYR A 35 2.37 3.20 -1.90
C TYR A 35 2.40 3.07 -0.38
N VAL A 36 3.44 2.41 0.10
CA VAL A 36 3.83 2.30 1.51
C VAL A 36 5.29 2.71 1.68
N GLN A 37 5.66 3.11 2.89
CA GLN A 37 7.01 3.50 3.25
C GLN A 37 7.32 2.96 4.65
N LEU A 38 8.53 2.44 4.84
CA LEU A 38 9.02 2.06 6.16
C LEU A 38 9.37 3.33 6.95
N ILE A 39 8.86 3.42 8.18
CA ILE A 39 9.05 4.56 9.07
C ILE A 39 9.82 4.14 10.33
N PRO A 40 10.62 5.05 10.93
CA PRO A 40 11.33 4.74 12.17
C PRO A 40 10.40 4.26 13.28
N GLY A 41 10.72 3.12 13.87
CA GLY A 41 9.99 2.49 14.96
C GLY A 41 10.85 2.28 16.21
N PRO A 42 10.23 2.21 17.40
CA PRO A 42 10.97 1.96 18.65
C PRO A 42 11.61 0.56 18.70
N TYR A 43 11.13 -0.37 17.86
CA TYR A 43 11.60 -1.76 17.81
C TYR A 43 12.61 -2.01 16.68
N ASP A 44 12.95 -1.01 15.86
CA ASP A 44 13.92 -1.17 14.76
C ASP A 44 15.28 -1.75 15.17
N PRO A 45 15.83 -1.50 16.39
CA PRO A 45 17.09 -2.12 16.81
C PRO A 45 17.06 -3.65 16.91
N ILE A 46 15.89 -4.26 17.09
CA ILE A 46 15.73 -5.71 17.27
C ILE A 46 15.10 -6.40 16.05
N LEU A 47 14.68 -5.64 15.04
CA LEU A 47 14.16 -6.17 13.78
C LEU A 47 15.30 -6.56 12.84
N LYS A 48 15.03 -7.50 11.94
CA LYS A 48 15.94 -7.87 10.86
C LYS A 48 15.88 -6.82 9.75
N TRP A 49 17.04 -6.54 9.16
CA TRP A 49 17.20 -5.61 8.06
C TRP A 49 18.12 -6.22 6.98
N PRO A 50 17.88 -5.96 5.68
CA PRO A 50 16.76 -5.19 5.12
C PRO A 50 15.40 -5.89 5.37
N PHE A 51 14.31 -5.14 5.24
CA PHE A 51 12.95 -5.66 5.32
C PHE A 51 12.69 -6.64 4.16
N GLN A 52 12.17 -7.83 4.48
CA GLN A 52 12.08 -8.96 3.54
C GLN A 52 10.66 -9.55 3.41
N ASP A 53 9.75 -9.17 4.30
CA ASP A 53 8.39 -9.73 4.34
C ASP A 53 7.57 -9.24 3.13
N THR A 54 6.64 -10.06 2.67
CA THR A 54 5.74 -9.68 1.56
C THR A 54 4.72 -8.65 2.04
N ILE A 55 4.56 -7.58 1.28
CA ILE A 55 3.54 -6.55 1.50
C ILE A 55 2.41 -6.76 0.49
N THR A 56 1.19 -6.93 0.98
CA THR A 56 0.00 -6.94 0.14
C THR A 56 -0.77 -5.65 0.33
N LEU A 57 -0.91 -4.87 -0.75
CA LEU A 57 -1.80 -3.73 -0.84
C LEU A 57 -3.19 -4.21 -1.27
N ILE A 58 -4.23 -3.76 -0.56
CA ILE A 58 -5.58 -4.27 -0.72
C ILE A 58 -6.57 -3.11 -0.90
N LEU A 59 -7.48 -3.23 -1.86
CA LEU A 59 -8.73 -2.48 -1.91
C LEU A 59 -9.86 -3.45 -1.58
N TYR A 60 -10.59 -3.16 -0.50
CA TYR A 60 -11.63 -4.06 -0.01
C TYR A 60 -12.93 -3.88 -0.79
N ASP A 61 -13.49 -5.00 -1.22
CA ASP A 61 -14.87 -5.07 -1.71
C ASP A 61 -15.82 -5.04 -0.51
N GLN A 62 -16.73 -4.07 -0.47
CA GLN A 62 -17.64 -3.86 0.65
C GLN A 62 -18.94 -4.67 0.54
N ASN A 63 -18.99 -5.67 -0.36
CA ASN A 63 -20.16 -6.51 -0.52
C ASN A 63 -20.67 -7.04 0.84
N LYS A 64 -21.99 -6.95 1.06
CA LYS A 64 -22.60 -7.36 2.33
C LYS A 64 -22.42 -8.85 2.59
N ASN A 65 -22.37 -9.66 1.54
CA ASN A 65 -22.06 -11.07 1.64
C ASN A 65 -20.54 -11.30 1.62
N ALA A 66 -19.98 -11.66 2.77
CA ALA A 66 -18.52 -11.84 2.92
C ALA A 66 -17.94 -12.90 1.97
N THR A 67 -18.70 -13.93 1.59
CA THR A 67 -18.22 -14.97 0.67
C THR A 67 -18.21 -14.54 -0.80
N SER A 68 -18.87 -13.42 -1.11
CA SER A 68 -18.94 -12.85 -2.46
C SER A 68 -17.97 -11.68 -2.66
N ARG A 69 -17.24 -11.28 -1.61
CA ARG A 69 -16.26 -10.20 -1.68
C ARG A 69 -15.09 -10.60 -2.54
N MET A 70 -14.75 -9.74 -3.49
CA MET A 70 -13.60 -9.89 -4.37
C MET A 70 -12.64 -8.74 -4.13
N ASP A 71 -11.83 -8.79 -3.07
CA ASP A 71 -10.84 -7.74 -2.81
C ASP A 71 -9.82 -7.65 -3.95
N TYR A 72 -9.51 -6.42 -4.38
CA TYR A 72 -8.39 -6.20 -5.29
C TYR A 72 -7.08 -6.22 -4.50
N ARG A 73 -6.07 -6.97 -4.98
CA ARG A 73 -4.81 -7.21 -4.26
C ARG A 73 -3.60 -7.00 -5.17
N PHE A 74 -2.58 -6.36 -4.63
CA PHE A 74 -1.28 -6.20 -5.26
C PHE A 74 -0.20 -6.59 -4.26
N GLU A 75 0.64 -7.55 -4.63
CA GLU A 75 1.70 -8.07 -3.77
C GLU A 75 3.05 -7.50 -4.20
N LEU A 76 3.81 -7.05 -3.21
CA LEU A 76 5.18 -6.60 -3.32
C LEU A 76 6.03 -7.53 -2.47
N ASN A 77 6.98 -8.23 -3.09
CA ASN A 77 7.92 -9.05 -2.37
C ASN A 77 9.34 -8.46 -2.50
N PRO A 78 9.82 -7.73 -1.47
CA PRO A 78 11.15 -7.14 -1.45
C PRO A 78 12.31 -8.14 -1.62
N SER A 79 12.10 -9.42 -1.33
CA SER A 79 13.12 -10.46 -1.49
C SER A 79 13.23 -10.95 -2.93
N HIS A 80 12.16 -10.84 -3.73
CA HIS A 80 12.14 -11.23 -5.14
C HIS A 80 12.39 -10.06 -6.08
N GLU A 81 11.95 -8.87 -5.70
CA GLU A 81 12.27 -7.63 -6.40
C GLU A 81 13.67 -7.18 -5.96
N VAL A 82 14.56 -6.87 -6.91
CA VAL A 82 15.87 -6.30 -6.56
C VAL A 82 15.65 -4.86 -6.09
N VAL A 83 15.33 -4.71 -4.81
CA VAL A 83 15.01 -3.42 -4.19
C VAL A 83 16.25 -2.88 -3.48
N ASP A 84 16.60 -1.63 -3.79
CA ASP A 84 17.73 -0.94 -3.16
C ASP A 84 17.47 -0.70 -1.66
N ASP A 85 18.54 -0.77 -0.86
CA ASP A 85 18.49 -0.54 0.60
C ASP A 85 17.89 0.82 0.99
N SER A 86 17.87 1.80 0.08
CA SER A 86 17.18 3.07 0.28
C SER A 86 15.66 2.94 0.42
N PHE A 87 15.05 1.83 -0.02
CA PHE A 87 13.61 1.56 0.13
C PHE A 87 13.32 0.60 1.28
N VAL A 88 14.17 -0.42 1.49
CA VAL A 88 13.89 -1.54 2.41
C VAL A 88 14.86 -1.64 3.59
N GLY A 89 15.91 -0.81 3.61
CA GLY A 89 16.84 -0.74 4.72
C GLY A 89 16.21 -0.16 5.99
N ARG A 90 16.95 -0.22 7.10
CA ARG A 90 16.48 0.32 8.38
C ARG A 90 16.18 1.82 8.27
N PRO A 91 14.95 2.26 8.54
CA PRO A 91 14.58 3.66 8.45
C PRO A 91 15.33 4.49 9.49
N LYS A 92 15.73 5.70 9.08
CA LYS A 92 16.44 6.67 9.92
C LYS A 92 15.61 7.94 10.05
N ALA A 93 15.76 8.63 11.17
CA ALA A 93 14.99 9.84 11.45
C ALA A 93 15.32 11.01 10.49
N ASP A 94 16.56 11.05 10.01
CA ASP A 94 17.12 12.08 9.12
C ASP A 94 16.95 11.75 7.63
N LYS A 95 16.72 10.48 7.29
CA LYS A 95 16.57 10.02 5.91
C LYS A 95 15.43 8.99 5.82
N PRO A 96 14.25 9.38 5.32
CA PRO A 96 13.15 8.44 5.12
C PRO A 96 13.48 7.48 3.96
N ASN A 97 12.91 6.28 4.02
CA ASN A 97 13.03 5.30 2.95
C ASN A 97 12.31 5.77 1.67
N GLY A 98 12.61 5.15 0.54
CA GLY A 98 11.80 5.28 -0.67
C GLY A 98 10.39 4.69 -0.49
N TRP A 99 9.49 5.05 -1.40
CA TRP A 99 8.11 4.56 -1.46
C TRP A 99 8.05 3.26 -2.27
N LEU A 100 7.39 2.24 -1.73
CA LEU A 100 7.15 0.93 -2.35
C LEU A 100 5.69 0.83 -2.75
N GLY A 101 5.37 0.43 -3.98
CA GLY A 101 4.01 0.51 -4.47
C GLY A 101 3.90 0.45 -5.98
N THR A 102 2.75 0.88 -6.48
CA THR A 102 2.47 0.93 -7.91
C THR A 102 1.71 2.20 -8.28
N ASP A 103 2.04 2.74 -9.45
CA ASP A 103 1.38 3.91 -10.04
C ASP A 103 -0.03 3.56 -10.55
N SER A 104 -0.28 2.28 -10.84
CA SER A 104 -1.50 1.77 -11.47
C SER A 104 -2.11 0.64 -10.64
N PHE A 105 -2.43 0.92 -9.37
CA PHE A 105 -3.00 -0.09 -8.47
C PHE A 105 -4.37 -0.53 -8.96
N VAL A 106 -5.29 0.40 -9.21
CA VAL A 106 -6.63 0.08 -9.74
C VAL A 106 -7.15 1.23 -10.57
N GLU A 107 -7.89 0.94 -11.64
CA GLU A 107 -8.57 1.97 -12.43
C GLU A 107 -9.68 2.62 -11.61
N ILE A 108 -9.77 3.95 -11.67
CA ILE A 108 -10.82 4.71 -10.97
C ILE A 108 -12.19 4.29 -11.51
N GLU A 109 -12.32 4.05 -12.81
CA GLU A 109 -13.57 3.56 -13.41
C GLU A 109 -14.03 2.27 -12.74
N ASN A 110 -13.15 1.28 -12.57
CA ASN A 110 -13.48 0.02 -11.91
C ASN A 110 -13.92 0.20 -10.45
N ILE A 111 -13.37 1.17 -9.70
CA ILE A 111 -13.86 1.48 -8.34
C ILE A 111 -15.30 2.01 -8.39
N LEU A 112 -15.64 2.77 -9.42
CA LEU A 112 -16.94 3.43 -9.59
C LEU A 112 -18.01 2.51 -10.19
N THR A 113 -17.62 1.57 -11.05
CA THR A 113 -18.55 0.77 -11.85
C THR A 113 -18.63 -0.70 -11.44
N ASP A 114 -17.57 -1.24 -10.86
CA ASP A 114 -17.45 -2.69 -10.61
C ASP A 114 -17.51 -2.99 -9.11
N GLY A 115 -18.18 -4.07 -8.72
CA GLY A 115 -18.24 -4.53 -7.33
C GLY A 115 -18.83 -3.49 -6.36
N ASP A 116 -18.62 -3.70 -5.05
CA ASP A 116 -19.04 -2.76 -4.00
C ASP A 116 -17.80 -2.06 -3.40
N TYR A 117 -16.87 -1.55 -4.23
CA TYR A 117 -15.66 -0.88 -3.72
C TYR A 117 -15.92 0.54 -3.19
N LEU A 118 -16.83 1.29 -3.81
CA LEU A 118 -17.29 2.60 -3.36
C LEU A 118 -18.72 2.50 -2.82
N VAL A 119 -18.86 2.56 -1.49
CA VAL A 119 -20.17 2.51 -0.82
C VAL A 119 -20.27 3.69 0.14
N ASN A 120 -21.37 4.45 0.06
CA ASN A 120 -21.59 5.65 0.87
C ASN A 120 -20.39 6.61 0.82
N GLU A 121 -19.91 6.91 -0.39
CA GLU A 121 -18.77 7.81 -0.63
C GLU A 121 -17.47 7.40 0.10
N THR A 122 -17.37 6.14 0.51
CA THR A 122 -16.26 5.60 1.29
C THR A 122 -15.61 4.44 0.56
N VAL A 123 -14.27 4.39 0.61
CA VAL A 123 -13.44 3.30 0.08
C VAL A 123 -12.51 2.83 1.20
N TYR A 124 -12.27 1.53 1.31
CA TYR A 124 -11.37 0.95 2.32
C TYR A 124 -10.12 0.35 1.68
N PHE A 125 -8.97 0.84 2.10
CA PHE A 125 -7.67 0.27 1.74
C PHE A 125 -7.08 -0.50 2.92
N GLY A 126 -6.36 -1.58 2.61
CA GLY A 126 -5.65 -2.41 3.56
C GLY A 126 -4.19 -2.59 3.18
N VAL A 127 -3.36 -2.82 4.19
CA VAL A 127 -1.98 -3.28 4.03
C VAL A 127 -1.82 -4.52 4.91
N CYS A 128 -1.41 -5.62 4.30
CA CYS A 128 -1.09 -6.86 4.99
C CYS A 128 0.40 -7.14 4.85
N ILE A 129 1.03 -7.64 5.92
CA ILE A 129 2.43 -8.06 5.92
C ILE A 129 2.45 -9.55 6.27
N SER A 130 3.10 -10.36 5.45
CA SER A 130 3.24 -11.81 5.64
C SER A 130 4.69 -12.26 5.47
N THR A 131 5.12 -13.14 6.38
CA THR A 131 6.45 -13.77 6.40
C THR A 131 6.54 -14.96 5.47
#